data_AF-A0A7W3YE60-F1
#
_entry.id   AF-A0A7W3YE60-F1
#
_cell.length_a   1.000
_cell.length_b   1.000
_cell.length_c   1.000
_cell.angle_alpha   90.00
_cell.angle_beta   90.00
_cell.angle_gamma   90.00
#
_symmetry.space_group_name_H-M   'P 1'
#
loop_
_entity.id
_entity.type
_entity.pdbx_description
1 polymer ?
#
loop_
_entity_poly.entity_id
_entity_poly.type
_entity_poly.pdbx_seq_one_letter_code
_entity_poly.pdbx_strand_id
1 'polypeptide(L)' 'MSGSNFIHGIVLVGAMVVLGHADTTLEKAIGFVAVLLGAGNAAGGYVVTERMLEMFRSSRDGGKA' A
#
# COMPACT_ATOMS: atom_id res chain seq x y z
N MET A 1 0.33 8.42 12.14
CA MET A 1 1.58 8.22 11.37
C MET A 1 1.23 7.47 10.08
N SER A 2 0.89 8.18 8.99
CA SER A 2 0.44 7.53 7.76
C SER A 2 1.61 7.15 6.83
N GLY A 3 2.66 7.98 6.82
CA GLY A 3 3.87 7.74 6.02
C GLY A 3 4.59 6.43 6.38
N SER A 4 4.86 6.15 7.66
CA SER A 4 5.50 4.88 8.04
C SER A 4 4.60 3.66 7.78
N ASN A 5 3.28 3.84 7.86
CA ASN A 5 2.31 2.79 7.49
C ASN A 5 2.39 2.44 6.00
N PHE A 6 2.54 3.45 5.14
CA PHE A 6 2.76 3.23 3.71
C PHE A 6 4.08 2.51 3.43
N ILE A 7 5.18 2.90 4.10
CA ILE A 7 6.51 2.33 3.86
C ILE A 7 6.60 0.86 4.30
N HIS A 8 6.00 0.46 5.42
CA HIS A 8 6.02 -0.97 5.80
C HIS A 8 5.21 -1.86 4.84
N GLY A 9 4.33 -1.26 4.02
CA GLY A 9 3.64 -1.92 2.91
C GLY A 9 4.56 -2.65 1.93
N ILE A 10 5.89 -2.42 2.00
CA ILE A 10 6.92 -3.24 1.34
C ILE A 10 6.78 -4.76 1.62
N VAL A 11 6.10 -5.15 2.70
CA VAL A 11 5.72 -6.55 2.98
C VAL A 11 5.04 -7.23 1.78
N LEU A 12 4.36 -6.47 0.91
CA LEU A 12 3.79 -6.95 -0.35
C LEU A 12 4.83 -7.66 -1.23
N VAL A 13 6.05 -7.13 -1.33
CA VAL A 13 7.10 -7.72 -2.16
C VAL A 13 7.48 -9.10 -1.62
N GLY A 14 7.59 -9.23 -0.30
CA GLY A 14 7.82 -10.52 0.35
C GLY A 14 6.69 -11.51 0.08
N ALA A 15 5.44 -11.07 0.17
CA ALA A 15 4.27 -11.91 -0.14
C ALA A 15 4.26 -12.37 -1.61
N MET A 16 4.66 -11.52 -2.55
CA MET A 16 4.76 -11.87 -3.97
C MET A 16 5.85 -12.93 -4.21
N VAL A 17 7.00 -12.81 -3.55
CA VAL A 17 8.08 -13.82 -3.63
C VAL A 17 7.60 -15.16 -3.07
N VAL A 18 6.93 -15.16 -1.92
CA VAL A 18 6.39 -16.38 -1.29
C VAL A 18 5.34 -17.04 -2.18
N LEU A 19 4.38 -16.27 -2.71
CA LEU A 19 3.36 -16.80 -3.62
C LEU A 19 3.97 -17.34 -4.93
N GLY A 20 5.03 -16.71 -5.45
CA GLY A 20 5.74 -17.17 -6.64
C GLY A 20 6.45 -18.51 -6.47
N HIS A 21 6.77 -18.91 -5.24
CA HIS A 21 7.38 -20.19 -4.89
C HIS A 21 6.40 -21.17 -4.25
N ALA A 22 5.09 -20.88 -4.25
CA ALA A 22 4.09 -21.75 -3.66
C ALA A 22 3.78 -22.95 -4.56
N ASP A 23 3.90 -24.17 -4.01
CA ASP A 23 3.70 -25.41 -4.76
C ASP A 23 2.29 -25.97 -4.52
N THR A 24 1.85 -25.96 -3.26
CA THR A 24 0.55 -26.55 -2.88
C THR A 24 -0.60 -25.56 -3.05
N THR A 25 -1.82 -26.09 -3.25
CA THR A 25 -3.03 -25.26 -3.35
C THR A 25 -3.26 -24.42 -2.10
N LEU A 26 -2.91 -24.97 -0.92
CA LEU A 26 -3.02 -24.25 0.35
C LEU A 26 -2.04 -23.08 0.43
N GLU A 27 -0.77 -23.30 0.07
CA GLU A 27 0.24 -22.23 0.01
C GLU A 27 -0.15 -21.14 -0.98
N LYS A 28 -0.68 -21.52 -2.16
CA LYS A 28 -1.17 -20.56 -3.16
C LYS A 28 -2.34 -19.73 -2.64
N ALA A 29 -3.29 -20.36 -1.94
CA ALA A 29 -4.42 -19.65 -1.36
C ALA A 29 -3.97 -18.64 -0.29
N ILE A 30 -3.07 -19.06 0.61
CA ILE A 30 -2.52 -18.19 1.65
C ILE A 30 -1.69 -17.06 1.04
N GLY A 31 -0.80 -17.38 0.10
CA GLY A 31 0.03 -16.39 -0.59
C GLY A 31 -0.81 -15.39 -1.38
N PHE A 32 -1.89 -15.83 -2.01
CA PHE A 32 -2.82 -14.94 -2.71
C PHE A 32 -3.47 -13.94 -1.74
N VAL A 33 -3.98 -14.40 -0.59
CA VAL A 33 -4.54 -13.53 0.44
C VAL A 33 -3.48 -12.58 0.99
N ALA A 34 -2.25 -13.05 1.22
CA ALA A 34 -1.15 -12.23 1.69
C ALA A 34 -0.80 -11.10 0.71
N VAL A 35 -0.74 -11.40 -0.59
CA VAL A 35 -0.52 -10.40 -1.64
C VAL A 35 -1.68 -9.41 -1.72
N LEU A 36 -2.92 -9.89 -1.64
CA LEU A 36 -4.12 -9.03 -1.68
C LEU A 36 -4.14 -8.04 -0.51
N LEU A 37 -3.85 -8.52 0.71
CA LEU A 37 -3.78 -7.67 1.90
C LEU A 37 -2.59 -6.71 1.86
N GLY A 38 -1.43 -7.16 1.38
CA GLY A 38 -0.24 -6.31 1.20
C GLY A 38 -0.48 -5.19 0.19
N ALA A 39 -1.14 -5.50 -0.92
CA ALA A 39 -1.50 -4.52 -1.93
C ALA A 39 -2.51 -3.49 -1.39
N GLY A 40 -3.52 -3.95 -0.66
CA GLY A 40 -4.47 -3.07 0.03
C GLY A 40 -3.78 -2.14 1.03
N ASN A 41 -2.82 -2.64 1.80
CA ASN A 41 -2.06 -1.82 2.75
C ASN A 41 -1.20 -0.75 2.04
N ALA A 42 -0.46 -1.10 1.00
CA ALA A 42 0.37 -0.17 0.25
C ALA A 42 -0.47 0.90 -0.47
N ALA A 43 -1.53 0.50 -1.16
CA ALA A 43 -2.42 1.43 -1.86
C ALA A 43 -3.18 2.35 -0.88
N GLY A 44 -3.76 1.78 0.18
CA GLY A 44 -4.48 2.55 1.20
C GLY A 44 -3.56 3.49 1.98
N GLY A 45 -2.36 3.03 2.33
CA GLY A 45 -1.34 3.84 2.99
C GLY A 45 -0.93 5.05 2.14
N TYR A 46 -0.75 4.86 0.83
CA TYR A 46 -0.46 5.97 -0.10
C TYR A 46 -1.60 6.98 -0.15
N VAL A 47 -2.82 6.52 -0.42
CA VAL A 47 -4.01 7.39 -0.56
C VAL A 47 -4.25 8.21 0.69
N VAL A 48 -4.19 7.59 1.87
CA VAL A 48 -4.39 8.30 3.14
C VAL A 48 -3.26 9.29 3.39
N THR A 49 -2.02 8.94 3.06
CA THR A 49 -0.87 9.85 3.24
C THR A 49 -0.99 11.06 2.32
N GLU A 50 -1.36 10.88 1.06
CA GLU A 50 -1.62 11.99 0.13
C GLU A 50 -2.71 12.92 0.68
N ARG A 51 -3.85 12.39 1.11
CA ARG A 51 -4.95 13.20 1.68
C ARG A 51 -4.53 13.94 2.95
N MET A 52 -3.67 13.34 3.77
CA MET A 52 -3.10 14.02 4.93
C MET A 52 -2.15 15.15 4.53
N LEU A 53 -1.32 14.95 3.51
CA LEU A 53 -0.37 15.96 3.02
C LEU A 53 -1.08 17.09 2.27
N GLU A 54 -2.18 16.80 1.56
CA GLU A 54 -3.02 17.81 0.92
C GLU A 54 -3.59 18.82 1.92
N MET A 55 -3.96 18.40 3.14
CA MET A 55 -4.44 19.31 4.20
C MET A 55 -3.38 20.31 4.68
N PHE A 56 -2.08 20.04 4.44
CA PHE A 56 -0.99 20.96 4.75
C PHE A 56 -0.66 21.92 3.60
N ARG A 57 -1.22 21.71 2.39
CA ARG A 57 -1.14 22.71 1.33
C ARG A 57 -2.09 23.86 1.69
N SER A 58 -1.51 25.02 2.00
CA SER A 58 -2.25 26.26 2.21
C SER A 58 -3.14 26.56 1.00
N SER A 59 -4.38 27.03 1.22
CA SER A 59 -5.36 27.43 0.20
C SER A 59 -4.92 28.61 -0.70
N ARG A 60 -3.61 28.90 -0.76
CA ARG A 60 -2.99 29.91 -1.62
C ARG A 60 -2.43 29.29 -2.91
N ASP A 61 -3.10 28.26 -3.43
CA ASP A 61 -3.20 28.07 -4.88
C ASP A 61 -4.50 28.75 -5.33
N GLY A 62 -4.53 30.08 -5.15
CA GLY A 62 -5.55 30.94 -5.71
C GLY A 62 -5.18 31.25 -7.15
N GLY A 63 -6.09 30.92 -8.08
CA GLY A 63 -6.19 31.53 -9.39
C GLY A 63 -4.99 31.38 -10.31
N LYS A 64 -5.04 30.38 -11.19
CA LYS A 64 -4.51 30.57 -12.54
C LYS A 64 -5.61 31.22 -13.38
N ALA A 65 -5.41 32.51 -13.63
CA ALA A 65 -5.92 33.24 -14.77
C ALA A 65 -5.43 32.60 -16.09
#